data_AF-A0A4S3J4F6-F1
#
_entry.id   AF-A0A4S3J4F6-F1
#
_cell.length_a   1.000
_cell.length_b   1.000
_cell.length_c   1.000
_cell.angle_alpha   90.00
_cell.angle_beta   90.00
_cell.angle_gamma   90.00
#
_symmetry.space_group_name_H-M   'P 1'
#
loop_
_entity.id
_entity.type
_entity.pdbx_description
1 polymer ?
#
loop_
_entity_poly.entity_id
_entity_poly.type
_entity_poly.pdbx_seq_one_letter_code
_entity_poly.pdbx_strand_id
1 'polypeptide(L)'
;MLQEAGIDFQLFEAYPEVTPAVGAGIALLPNGNRILDQLGCYEEMLRNAGHAINAVCIRGPDGGPLWTFEKADQRSIERHGYPMFFCDRQRVLDVLYSRLRDLSKVLTKKRVVRIEQTEDEAHIIVKDGSVYTGDVVIGADGVNSVVRHELRRHAVEKGLGSDYDDDNGTGSNRQYWFLIENLGKTYRGQDIPKFGSDDLEQMVRKHWNDRLTTEVMQAISYYRSLHKEVTQL
;
A
#
# COMPACT_ATOMS: atom_id res chain seq x y z
N MET A 1 2.40 10.03 -11.88
CA MET A 1 2.01 8.86 -12.69
C MET A 1 1.04 9.23 -13.79
N LEU A 2 -0.19 9.71 -13.51
CA LEU A 2 -1.15 10.08 -14.55
C LEU A 2 -0.59 11.08 -15.57
N GLN A 3 0.08 12.15 -15.10
CA GLN A 3 0.75 13.11 -15.99
C GLN A 3 1.83 12.47 -16.89
N GLU A 4 2.53 11.45 -16.40
CA GLU A 4 3.60 10.77 -17.16
C GLU A 4 3.00 9.87 -18.23
N ALA A 5 1.80 9.34 -17.99
CA ALA A 5 1.01 8.59 -18.96
C ALA A 5 0.22 9.49 -19.92
N GLY A 6 0.30 10.82 -19.78
CA GLY A 6 -0.50 11.76 -20.59
C GLY A 6 -2.00 11.71 -20.31
N ILE A 7 -2.41 11.20 -19.14
CA ILE A 7 -3.80 11.12 -18.71
C ILE A 7 -4.17 12.43 -18.00
N ASP A 8 -5.27 13.04 -18.42
CA ASP A 8 -5.78 14.25 -17.79
C ASP A 8 -6.32 13.97 -16.38
N PHE A 9 -6.11 14.91 -15.45
CA PHE A 9 -6.54 14.75 -14.06
C PHE A 9 -6.81 16.09 -13.38
N GLN A 10 -7.63 16.02 -12.32
CA GLN A 10 -7.85 17.07 -11.34
C GLN A 10 -7.71 16.46 -9.94
N LEU A 11 -6.90 17.08 -9.08
CA LEU A 11 -6.73 16.67 -7.68
C LEU A 11 -7.52 17.62 -6.77
N PHE A 12 -8.34 17.04 -5.90
CA PHE A 12 -9.12 17.77 -4.91
C PHE A 12 -8.49 17.56 -3.53
N GLU A 13 -7.83 18.60 -3.01
CA GLU A 13 -7.26 18.60 -1.67
C GLU A 13 -8.21 19.35 -0.72
N ALA A 14 -8.54 18.68 0.38
CA ALA A 14 -9.51 19.13 1.34
C ALA A 14 -8.99 20.33 2.16
N TYR A 15 -7.70 20.39 2.44
CA TYR A 15 -7.03 21.43 3.23
C TYR A 15 -6.54 22.59 2.36
N PRO A 16 -6.22 23.75 2.96
CA PRO A 16 -5.66 24.89 2.22
C PRO A 16 -4.21 24.66 1.76
N GLU A 17 -3.48 23.76 2.40
CA GLU A 17 -2.06 23.48 2.16
C GLU A 17 -1.91 22.01 1.78
N VAL A 18 -1.19 21.74 0.69
CA VAL A 18 -0.97 20.38 0.16
C VAL A 18 0.12 19.65 0.95
N THR A 19 1.09 20.39 1.47
CA THR A 19 2.27 19.83 2.14
C THR A 19 2.38 20.34 3.59
N PRO A 20 1.38 20.05 4.44
CA PRO A 20 1.35 20.58 5.79
C PRO A 20 2.53 20.06 6.62
N ALA A 21 3.06 20.91 7.50
CA ALA A 21 4.14 20.59 8.44
C ALA A 21 3.64 19.70 9.61
N VAL A 22 2.99 18.58 9.28
CA VAL A 22 2.38 17.67 10.25
C VAL A 22 2.77 16.23 9.98
N GLY A 23 3.04 15.48 11.06
CA GLY A 23 3.34 14.06 11.02
C GLY A 23 4.79 13.73 11.35
N ALA A 24 5.02 12.44 11.61
CA ALA A 24 6.34 11.88 11.83
C ALA A 24 7.02 11.50 10.51
N GLY A 25 8.27 11.03 10.60
CA GLY A 25 8.99 10.45 9.48
C GLY A 25 8.29 9.20 8.91
N ILE A 26 8.50 8.96 7.62
CA ILE A 26 8.09 7.75 6.91
C ILE A 26 9.32 7.00 6.42
N ALA A 27 9.31 5.68 6.56
CA ALA A 27 10.33 4.81 5.98
C ALA A 27 10.04 4.61 4.49
N LEU A 28 11.02 4.91 3.64
CA LEU A 28 10.99 4.62 2.22
C LEU A 28 11.84 3.38 1.94
N LEU A 29 11.15 2.32 1.51
CA LEU A 29 11.71 1.00 1.26
C LEU A 29 12.05 0.80 -0.24
N PRO A 30 12.88 -0.19 -0.60
CA PRO A 30 13.42 -0.33 -1.97
C PRO A 30 12.37 -0.48 -3.07
N ASN A 31 11.23 -1.12 -2.75
CA ASN A 31 10.11 -1.26 -3.68
C ASN A 31 9.48 0.10 -4.03
N GLY A 32 9.25 0.96 -3.04
CA GLY A 32 8.76 2.32 -3.25
C GLY A 32 9.80 3.21 -3.93
N ASN A 33 11.06 3.09 -3.52
CA ASN A 33 12.17 3.86 -4.09
C ASN A 33 12.35 3.65 -5.59
N ARG A 34 12.17 2.41 -6.07
CA ARG A 34 12.22 2.12 -7.51
C ARG A 34 11.15 2.88 -8.30
N ILE A 35 9.95 3.02 -7.74
CA ILE A 35 8.85 3.76 -8.37
C ILE A 35 9.14 5.26 -8.32
N LEU A 36 9.63 5.74 -7.18
CA LEU A 36 10.02 7.15 -7.02
C LEU A 36 11.16 7.55 -7.96
N ASP A 37 12.06 6.63 -8.29
CA ASP A 37 13.14 6.87 -9.25
C ASP A 37 12.60 7.01 -10.69
N GLN A 38 11.67 6.13 -11.09
CA GLN A 38 10.96 6.26 -12.37
C GLN A 38 10.20 7.59 -12.50
N LEU A 39 9.77 8.18 -11.38
CA LEU A 39 9.11 9.48 -11.34
C LEU A 39 10.09 10.66 -11.19
N GLY A 40 11.40 10.42 -11.13
CA GLY A 40 12.43 11.45 -10.96
C GLY A 40 12.46 12.08 -9.57
N CYS A 41 11.84 11.45 -8.57
CA CYS A 41 11.72 11.96 -7.20
C CYS A 41 12.80 11.40 -6.26
N TYR A 42 13.33 10.20 -6.55
CA TYR A 42 14.17 9.43 -5.64
C TYR A 42 15.40 10.20 -5.14
N GLU A 43 16.18 10.75 -6.06
CA GLU A 43 17.43 11.45 -5.74
C GLU A 43 17.22 12.64 -4.78
N GLU A 44 16.11 13.35 -4.95
CA GLU A 44 15.76 14.48 -4.07
C GLU A 44 15.26 14.01 -2.71
N MET A 45 14.50 12.92 -2.66
CA MET A 45 14.08 12.30 -1.40
C MET A 45 15.28 11.78 -0.61
N LEU A 46 16.22 11.08 -1.26
CA LEU A 46 17.43 10.59 -0.61
C LEU A 46 18.29 11.73 -0.06
N ARG A 47 18.44 12.83 -0.80
CA ARG A 47 19.13 14.03 -0.30
C ARG A 47 18.43 14.63 0.93
N ASN A 48 17.09 14.72 0.91
CA ASN A 48 16.31 15.21 2.05
C ASN A 48 16.40 14.28 3.28
N ALA A 49 16.58 12.98 3.08
CA ALA A 49 16.80 12.01 4.17
C ALA A 49 18.16 12.19 4.87
N GLY A 50 19.14 12.74 4.17
CA GLY A 50 20.52 12.91 4.63
C GLY A 50 21.35 11.61 4.61
N HIS A 51 20.79 10.49 5.06
CA HIS A 51 21.47 9.20 5.06
C HIS A 51 20.52 8.00 4.95
N ALA A 52 21.04 6.90 4.40
CA ALA A 52 20.40 5.60 4.43
C ALA A 52 20.49 4.97 5.83
N ILE A 53 19.53 4.09 6.13
CA ILE A 53 19.52 3.30 7.36
C ILE A 53 20.68 2.30 7.31
N ASN A 54 21.65 2.46 8.20
CA ASN A 54 22.81 1.56 8.31
C ASN A 54 22.51 0.29 9.12
N ALA A 55 21.58 0.35 10.07
CA ALA A 55 21.20 -0.77 10.91
C ALA A 55 19.76 -0.63 11.42
N VAL A 56 19.10 -1.78 11.63
CA VAL A 56 17.78 -1.85 12.29
C VAL A 56 17.94 -2.67 13.57
N CYS A 57 17.58 -2.10 14.71
CA CYS A 57 17.73 -2.72 16.01
C CYS A 57 16.37 -2.85 16.69
N ILE A 58 16.01 -4.07 17.09
CA ILE A 58 14.85 -4.34 17.94
C ILE A 58 15.38 -4.60 19.35
N ARG A 59 14.84 -3.87 20.33
CA ARG A 59 15.24 -3.95 21.74
C ARG A 59 14.07 -4.39 22.62
N GLY A 60 14.40 -5.07 23.70
CA GLY A 60 13.44 -5.46 24.73
C GLY A 60 13.06 -4.27 25.62
N PRO A 61 12.06 -4.46 26.52
CA PRO A 61 11.65 -3.43 27.47
C PRO A 61 12.76 -2.98 28.43
N ASP A 62 13.76 -3.85 28.65
CA ASP A 62 14.97 -3.57 29.43
C ASP A 62 16.05 -2.82 28.63
N GLY A 63 15.82 -2.54 27.35
CA GLY A 63 16.77 -1.92 26.43
C GLY A 63 17.80 -2.90 25.83
N GLY A 64 17.78 -4.16 26.23
CA GLY A 64 18.65 -5.22 25.70
C GLY A 64 18.36 -5.50 24.22
N PRO A 65 19.37 -5.79 23.38
CA PRO A 65 19.14 -6.12 21.98
C PRO A 65 18.45 -7.48 21.85
N LEU A 66 17.29 -7.52 21.17
CA LEU A 66 16.62 -8.76 20.78
C LEU A 66 17.06 -9.21 19.39
N TRP A 67 17.23 -8.24 18.48
CA TRP A 67 17.63 -8.50 17.11
C TRP A 67 18.30 -7.27 16.53
N THR A 68 19.31 -7.47 15.68
CA THR A 68 20.01 -6.40 14.98
C THR A 68 20.27 -6.84 13.55
N PHE A 69 19.90 -5.98 12.60
CA PHE A 69 20.24 -6.12 11.20
C PHE A 69 21.24 -5.03 10.82
N GLU A 70 22.52 -5.37 10.85
CA GLU A 70 23.61 -4.47 10.47
C GLU A 70 23.82 -4.41 8.95
N LYS A 71 24.47 -3.34 8.49
CA LYS A 71 24.78 -3.06 7.08
C LYS A 71 23.51 -3.10 6.22
N ALA A 72 22.44 -2.53 6.77
CA ALA A 72 21.11 -2.61 6.20
C ALA A 72 21.05 -1.90 4.84
N ASP A 73 21.73 -0.77 4.70
CA ASP A 73 21.93 -0.04 3.45
C ASP A 73 22.62 -0.90 2.38
N GLN A 74 23.82 -1.43 2.68
CA GLN A 74 24.61 -2.23 1.75
C GLN A 74 23.82 -3.46 1.30
N ARG A 75 23.26 -4.22 2.25
CA ARG A 75 22.49 -5.44 1.95
C ARG A 75 21.21 -5.14 1.16
N SER A 76 20.55 -4.02 1.46
CA SER A 76 19.37 -3.58 0.72
C SER A 76 19.71 -3.24 -0.72
N ILE A 77 20.81 -2.51 -0.95
CA ILE A 77 21.28 -2.18 -2.30
C ILE A 77 21.69 -3.45 -3.06
N GLU A 78 22.47 -4.35 -2.45
CA GLU A 78 22.92 -5.59 -3.09
C GLU A 78 21.75 -6.47 -3.55
N ARG A 79 20.70 -6.58 -2.73
CA ARG A 79 19.56 -7.46 -3.00
C ARG A 79 18.45 -6.81 -3.83
N HIS A 80 18.23 -5.51 -3.65
CA HIS A 80 17.04 -4.82 -4.16
C HIS A 80 17.36 -3.59 -5.04
N GLY A 81 18.63 -3.18 -5.12
CA GLY A 81 19.10 -2.05 -5.92
C GLY A 81 18.98 -0.68 -5.26
N TYR A 82 18.25 -0.58 -4.13
CA TYR A 82 18.01 0.68 -3.43
C TYR A 82 18.17 0.50 -1.92
N PRO A 83 18.62 1.53 -1.18
CA PRO A 83 18.66 1.51 0.28
C PRO A 83 17.26 1.74 0.89
N MET A 84 17.19 1.64 2.21
CA MET A 84 16.08 2.13 3.02
C MET A 84 16.49 3.45 3.67
N PHE A 85 15.58 4.42 3.79
CA PHE A 85 15.83 5.68 4.48
C PHE A 85 14.54 6.26 5.07
N PHE A 86 14.68 7.18 6.02
CA PHE A 86 13.55 7.93 6.58
C PHE A 86 13.51 9.34 6.01
N CYS A 87 12.31 9.82 5.69
CA CYS A 87 12.07 11.22 5.33
C CYS A 87 10.93 11.77 6.18
N ASP A 88 10.96 13.08 6.45
CA ASP A 88 9.79 13.78 6.95
C ASP A 88 8.65 13.68 5.92
N ARG A 89 7.44 13.39 6.39
CA ARG A 89 6.27 13.26 5.50
C ARG A 89 6.03 14.52 4.69
N GLN A 90 6.22 15.70 5.30
CA GLN A 90 6.13 16.97 4.60
C GLN A 90 7.09 17.02 3.41
N ARG A 91 8.37 16.65 3.61
CA ARG A 91 9.38 16.64 2.54
C ARG A 91 9.05 15.66 1.43
N VAL A 92 8.47 14.50 1.76
CA VAL A 92 7.99 13.56 0.73
C VAL A 92 6.90 14.21 -0.11
N LEU A 93 5.92 14.87 0.53
CA LEU A 93 4.85 15.57 -0.18
C LEU A 93 5.38 16.76 -1.00
N ASP A 94 6.33 17.53 -0.47
CA ASP A 94 6.96 18.65 -1.18
C ASP A 94 7.62 18.18 -2.48
N VAL A 95 8.40 17.10 -2.41
CA VAL A 95 9.06 16.54 -3.61
C VAL A 95 8.02 16.01 -4.61
N LEU A 96 6.96 15.34 -4.16
CA LEU A 96 5.92 14.86 -5.08
C LEU A 96 5.15 16.01 -5.73
N TYR A 97 4.81 17.03 -4.93
CA TYR A 97 4.05 18.18 -5.38
C TYR A 97 4.85 19.07 -6.35
N SER A 98 6.13 19.30 -6.08
CA SER A 98 7.03 20.09 -6.94
C SER A 98 7.27 19.45 -8.32
N ARG A 99 6.98 18.15 -8.45
CA ARG A 99 7.14 17.39 -9.70
C ARG A 99 5.89 17.40 -10.59
N LEU A 100 4.79 17.98 -10.14
CA LEU A 100 3.63 18.21 -10.99
C LEU A 100 3.93 19.31 -12.01
N ARG A 101 3.66 19.03 -13.30
CA ARG A 101 3.90 19.99 -14.40
C ARG A 101 2.92 21.16 -14.40
N ASP A 102 1.72 20.93 -13.89
CA ASP A 102 0.64 21.91 -13.87
C ASP A 102 -0.03 21.90 -12.48
N LEU A 103 0.32 22.89 -11.66
CA LEU A 103 -0.24 23.04 -10.31
C LEU A 103 -1.68 23.56 -10.33
N SER A 104 -2.18 24.09 -11.44
CA SER A 104 -3.59 24.49 -11.54
C SER A 104 -4.54 23.28 -11.48
N LYS A 105 -4.00 22.08 -11.75
CA LYS A 105 -4.70 20.80 -11.56
C LYS A 105 -4.88 20.41 -10.09
N VAL A 106 -4.33 21.16 -9.14
CA VAL A 106 -4.48 20.89 -7.70
C VAL A 106 -5.37 21.94 -7.06
N LEU A 107 -6.60 21.56 -6.72
CA LEU A 107 -7.57 22.46 -6.10
C LEU A 107 -7.59 22.22 -4.59
N THR A 108 -7.05 23.16 -3.84
CA THR A 108 -7.11 23.15 -2.38
C THR A 108 -8.46 23.67 -1.86
N LYS A 109 -8.75 23.41 -0.58
CA LYS A 109 -10.04 23.72 0.06
C LYS A 109 -11.24 23.05 -0.63
N LYS A 110 -11.01 22.00 -1.44
CA LYS A 110 -12.06 21.25 -2.12
C LYS A 110 -12.30 19.92 -1.41
N ARG A 111 -13.14 19.95 -0.37
CA ARG A 111 -13.61 18.72 0.29
C ARG A 111 -14.63 18.01 -0.58
N VAL A 112 -14.31 16.84 -1.11
CA VAL A 112 -15.33 15.97 -1.67
C VAL A 112 -16.25 15.51 -0.54
N VAL A 113 -17.57 15.62 -0.75
CA VAL A 113 -18.58 15.20 0.24
C VAL A 113 -19.56 14.18 -0.33
N ARG A 114 -19.65 14.07 -1.65
CA ARG A 114 -20.57 13.17 -2.33
C ARG A 114 -20.05 12.87 -3.72
N ILE A 115 -20.27 11.64 -4.17
CA ILE A 115 -19.99 11.22 -5.54
C ILE A 115 -21.27 10.59 -6.06
N GLU A 116 -21.77 11.09 -7.18
CA GLU A 116 -22.86 10.45 -7.91
C GLU A 116 -22.33 9.90 -9.23
N GLN A 117 -22.92 8.81 -9.70
CA GLN A 117 -22.55 8.21 -10.98
C GLN A 117 -23.76 8.28 -11.92
N THR A 118 -23.56 8.78 -13.14
CA THR A 118 -24.48 8.61 -14.26
C THR A 118 -24.04 7.43 -15.13
N GLU A 119 -24.72 7.17 -16.24
CA GLU A 119 -24.31 6.10 -17.17
C GLU A 119 -22.92 6.38 -17.77
N ASP A 120 -22.57 7.66 -17.97
CA ASP A 120 -21.39 8.07 -18.74
C ASP A 120 -20.31 8.76 -17.91
N GLU A 121 -20.64 9.36 -16.75
CA GLU A 121 -19.68 10.15 -15.95
C GLU A 121 -19.90 10.06 -14.43
N ALA A 122 -18.86 10.40 -13.67
CA ALA A 122 -18.94 10.61 -12.24
C ALA A 122 -19.06 12.11 -11.93
N HIS A 123 -19.99 12.47 -11.05
CA HIS A 123 -20.15 13.82 -10.50
C HIS A 123 -19.53 13.89 -9.11
N ILE A 124 -18.51 14.72 -8.96
CA ILE A 124 -17.82 14.99 -7.71
C ILE A 124 -18.39 16.27 -7.10
N ILE A 125 -19.12 16.13 -6.01
CA ILE A 125 -19.75 17.24 -5.29
C ILE A 125 -18.86 17.63 -4.12
N VAL A 126 -18.51 18.91 -4.08
CA VAL A 126 -17.60 19.49 -3.09
C VAL A 126 -18.40 20.28 -2.04
N LYS A 127 -17.89 20.34 -0.80
CA LYS A 127 -18.54 21.02 0.34
C LYS A 127 -18.96 22.46 0.08
N ASP A 128 -18.27 23.18 -0.81
CA ASP A 128 -18.62 24.55 -1.18
C ASP A 128 -19.76 24.64 -2.21
N GLY A 129 -20.34 23.52 -2.60
CA GLY A 129 -21.42 23.41 -3.58
C GLY A 129 -20.94 23.27 -5.02
N SER A 130 -19.63 23.37 -5.29
CA SER A 130 -19.07 23.15 -6.63
C SER A 130 -19.29 21.69 -7.05
N VAL A 131 -19.56 21.48 -8.34
CA VAL A 131 -19.67 20.15 -8.94
C VAL A 131 -18.66 20.04 -10.07
N TYR A 132 -17.93 18.92 -10.11
CA TYR A 132 -16.98 18.58 -11.17
C TYR A 132 -17.40 17.24 -11.77
N THR A 133 -17.01 16.99 -13.02
CA THR A 133 -17.26 15.72 -13.69
C THR A 133 -15.97 15.06 -14.15
N GLY A 134 -16.01 13.75 -14.35
CA GLY A 134 -14.89 12.98 -14.90
C GLY A 134 -15.24 11.51 -15.14
N ASP A 135 -14.42 10.83 -15.95
CA ASP A 135 -14.65 9.44 -16.34
C ASP A 135 -14.35 8.45 -15.21
N VAL A 136 -13.36 8.78 -14.36
CA VAL A 136 -12.87 7.92 -13.28
C VAL A 136 -12.60 8.74 -12.03
N VAL A 137 -13.04 8.21 -10.88
CA VAL A 137 -12.71 8.76 -9.56
C VAL A 137 -11.70 7.84 -8.87
N ILE A 138 -10.59 8.42 -8.39
CA ILE A 138 -9.56 7.70 -7.62
C ILE A 138 -9.64 8.13 -6.16
N GLY A 139 -9.88 7.18 -5.27
CA GLY A 139 -9.86 7.39 -3.83
C GLY A 139 -8.44 7.43 -3.28
N ALA A 140 -7.93 8.63 -3.02
CA ALA A 140 -6.62 8.86 -2.38
C ALA A 140 -6.75 9.71 -1.09
N ASP A 141 -7.92 9.66 -0.45
CA ASP A 141 -8.36 10.50 0.68
C ASP A 141 -8.15 9.86 2.06
N GLY A 142 -7.28 8.84 2.13
CA GLY A 142 -6.73 8.32 3.39
C GLY A 142 -7.68 7.43 4.21
N VAL A 143 -7.40 7.33 5.51
CA VAL A 143 -8.07 6.37 6.41
C VAL A 143 -9.57 6.65 6.58
N ASN A 144 -10.00 7.91 6.49
CA ASN A 144 -11.39 8.34 6.59
C ASN A 144 -12.00 8.61 5.21
N SER A 145 -11.69 7.75 4.24
CA SER A 145 -12.02 7.92 2.83
C SER A 145 -13.53 8.04 2.58
N VAL A 146 -13.95 9.22 2.11
CA VAL A 146 -15.29 9.49 1.58
C VAL A 146 -15.52 8.67 0.32
N VAL A 147 -14.50 8.54 -0.54
CA VAL A 147 -14.60 7.77 -1.78
C VAL A 147 -14.93 6.30 -1.49
N ARG A 148 -14.29 5.70 -0.48
CA ARG A 148 -14.61 4.32 -0.04
C ARG A 148 -16.04 4.20 0.48
N HIS A 149 -16.53 5.18 1.23
CA HIS A 149 -17.92 5.18 1.70
C HIS A 149 -18.93 5.30 0.56
N GLU A 150 -18.67 6.16 -0.42
CA GLU A 150 -19.54 6.32 -1.60
C GLU A 150 -19.53 5.10 -2.50
N LEU A 151 -18.36 4.44 -2.67
CA LEU A 151 -18.28 3.15 -3.37
C LEU A 151 -19.18 2.09 -2.72
N ARG A 152 -19.13 1.96 -1.39
CA ARG A 152 -19.99 1.03 -0.65
C ARG A 152 -21.47 1.40 -0.80
N ARG A 153 -21.81 2.69 -0.72
CA ARG A 153 -23.20 3.16 -0.92
C ARG A 153 -23.73 2.74 -2.28
N HIS A 154 -22.98 3.01 -3.36
CA HIS A 154 -23.35 2.60 -4.71
C HIS A 154 -23.47 1.08 -4.84
N ALA A 155 -22.58 0.31 -4.20
CA ALA A 155 -22.67 -1.15 -4.18
C ALA A 155 -23.98 -1.62 -3.53
N VAL A 156 -24.34 -1.07 -2.37
CA VAL A 156 -25.60 -1.39 -1.68
C VAL A 156 -26.83 -1.06 -2.55
N GLU A 157 -26.85 0.10 -3.20
CA GLU A 157 -27.94 0.51 -4.11
C GLU A 157 -28.09 -0.43 -5.32
N LYS A 158 -26.97 -1.02 -5.77
CA LYS A 158 -26.94 -2.02 -6.85
C LYS A 158 -27.16 -3.46 -6.35
N GLY A 159 -27.43 -3.66 -5.06
CA GLY A 159 -27.61 -5.00 -4.47
C GLY A 159 -26.31 -5.80 -4.28
N LEU A 160 -25.15 -5.16 -4.35
CA LEU A 160 -23.80 -5.73 -4.19
C LEU A 160 -23.19 -5.43 -2.81
N GLY A 161 -24.01 -5.01 -1.84
CA GLY A 161 -23.53 -4.53 -0.54
C GLY A 161 -22.71 -5.56 0.26
N SER A 162 -23.05 -6.84 0.14
CA SER A 162 -22.39 -7.95 0.86
C SER A 162 -20.91 -8.08 0.53
N ASP A 163 -20.49 -7.70 -0.68
CA ASP A 163 -19.08 -7.78 -1.12
C ASP A 163 -18.22 -6.69 -0.46
N TYR A 164 -18.85 -5.69 0.14
CA TYR A 164 -18.24 -4.51 0.77
C TYR A 164 -18.60 -4.37 2.25
N ASP A 165 -19.20 -5.39 2.84
CA ASP A 165 -19.40 -5.44 4.28
C ASP A 165 -18.09 -5.84 4.96
N ASP A 166 -17.44 -4.86 5.57
CA ASP A 166 -16.24 -5.04 6.42
C ASP A 166 -16.51 -5.93 7.66
N ASP A 167 -17.74 -6.43 7.84
CA ASP A 167 -18.24 -6.94 9.11
C ASP A 167 -19.02 -8.27 9.03
N ASN A 168 -18.41 -9.27 8.39
CA ASN A 168 -18.58 -10.66 8.86
C ASN A 168 -17.70 -10.93 10.12
N GLY A 169 -17.72 -10.01 11.11
CA GLY A 169 -17.30 -10.26 12.48
C GLY A 169 -15.82 -10.62 12.71
N THR A 170 -14.87 -9.95 12.05
CA THR A 170 -13.43 -10.30 12.14
C THR A 170 -12.66 -9.60 13.25
N GLY A 171 -13.34 -9.10 14.28
CA GLY A 171 -12.76 -8.36 15.40
C GLY A 171 -12.61 -9.17 16.70
N SER A 172 -11.84 -10.26 16.70
CA SER A 172 -10.98 -10.68 17.83
C SER A 172 -10.44 -12.09 17.55
N ASN A 173 -9.14 -12.28 17.77
CA ASN A 173 -8.46 -13.58 17.79
C ASN A 173 -8.11 -14.25 16.44
N ARG A 174 -7.64 -13.48 15.44
CA ARG A 174 -6.90 -14.06 14.30
C ARG A 174 -5.39 -13.85 14.48
N GLN A 175 -4.64 -14.95 14.42
CA GLN A 175 -3.18 -14.93 14.27
C GLN A 175 -2.85 -15.18 12.80
N TYR A 176 -2.07 -14.28 12.20
CA TYR A 176 -1.57 -14.44 10.84
C TYR A 176 -0.18 -15.06 10.88
N TRP A 177 0.04 -16.08 10.06
CA TRP A 177 1.33 -16.73 9.89
C TRP A 177 1.72 -16.69 8.41
N PHE A 178 2.98 -16.33 8.15
CA PHE A 178 3.54 -16.30 6.80
C PHE A 178 4.58 -17.40 6.70
N LEU A 179 4.42 -18.29 5.72
CA LEU A 179 5.45 -19.26 5.33
C LEU A 179 6.23 -18.66 4.16
N ILE A 180 7.52 -18.39 4.38
CA ILE A 180 8.40 -17.79 3.36
C ILE A 180 9.51 -18.78 3.04
N GLU A 181 9.58 -19.22 1.78
CA GLU A 181 10.65 -20.10 1.30
C GLU A 181 11.75 -19.31 0.58
N ASN A 182 13.01 -19.59 0.90
CA ASN A 182 14.16 -19.04 0.19
C ASN A 182 14.43 -19.87 -1.07
N LEU A 183 14.32 -19.23 -2.24
CA LEU A 183 14.51 -19.88 -3.55
C LEU A 183 15.98 -20.19 -3.90
N GLY A 184 16.93 -19.92 -3.00
CA GLY A 184 18.35 -20.26 -3.15
C GLY A 184 19.16 -19.39 -4.12
N LYS A 185 18.49 -18.56 -4.93
CA LYS A 185 19.13 -17.57 -5.81
C LYS A 185 18.22 -16.36 -6.05
N THR A 186 18.82 -15.24 -6.46
CA THR A 186 18.09 -14.04 -6.85
C THR A 186 17.67 -14.14 -8.31
N TYR A 187 16.37 -14.00 -8.57
CA TYR A 187 15.81 -13.92 -9.92
C TYR A 187 15.60 -12.45 -10.31
N ARG A 188 15.70 -12.13 -11.60
CA ARG A 188 15.52 -10.77 -12.12
C ARG A 188 14.66 -10.80 -13.40
N GLY A 189 13.76 -9.82 -13.54
CA GLY A 189 12.98 -9.64 -14.77
C GLY A 189 12.20 -10.89 -15.19
N GLN A 190 12.40 -11.34 -16.43
CA GLN A 190 11.71 -12.50 -17.01
C GLN A 190 12.10 -13.83 -16.36
N ASP A 191 13.20 -13.88 -15.60
CA ASP A 191 13.65 -15.11 -14.93
C ASP A 191 12.88 -15.38 -13.62
N ILE A 192 12.06 -14.44 -13.15
CA ILE A 192 11.27 -14.61 -11.92
C ILE A 192 10.24 -15.73 -12.15
N PRO A 193 10.27 -16.84 -11.37
CA PRO A 193 9.32 -17.93 -11.51
C PRO A 193 7.90 -17.43 -11.27
N LYS A 194 6.96 -17.90 -12.09
CA LYS A 194 5.52 -17.69 -11.85
C LYS A 194 5.03 -18.85 -11.01
N PHE A 195 4.64 -18.56 -9.78
CA PHE A 195 4.06 -19.55 -8.88
C PHE A 195 2.56 -19.65 -9.10
N GLY A 196 2.06 -20.86 -9.31
CA GLY A 196 0.65 -21.18 -9.41
C GLY A 196 0.13 -21.89 -8.15
N SER A 197 -1.12 -22.35 -8.24
CA SER A 197 -1.78 -23.09 -7.16
C SER A 197 -1.05 -24.39 -6.82
N ASP A 198 -0.47 -25.07 -7.81
CA ASP A 198 0.27 -26.32 -7.60
C ASP A 198 1.56 -26.11 -6.81
N ASP A 199 2.30 -25.02 -7.09
CA ASP A 199 3.50 -24.66 -6.34
C ASP A 199 3.17 -24.32 -4.89
N LEU A 200 2.05 -23.64 -4.67
CA LEU A 200 1.54 -23.34 -3.34
C LEU A 200 1.21 -24.64 -2.58
N GLU A 201 0.49 -25.57 -3.21
CA GLU A 201 0.20 -26.88 -2.61
C GLU A 201 1.48 -27.65 -2.26
N GLN A 202 2.47 -27.65 -3.15
CA GLN A 202 3.73 -28.34 -2.93
C GLN A 202 4.51 -27.75 -1.76
N MET A 203 4.61 -26.41 -1.68
CA MET A 203 5.24 -25.70 -0.56
C MET A 203 4.53 -26.04 0.76
N VAL A 204 3.19 -26.00 0.76
CA VAL A 204 2.38 -26.30 1.94
C VAL A 204 2.56 -27.77 2.37
N ARG A 205 2.60 -28.73 1.43
CA ARG A 205 2.84 -30.15 1.74
C ARG A 205 4.22 -30.40 2.36
N LYS A 206 5.25 -29.69 1.91
CA LYS A 206 6.62 -29.82 2.45
C LYS A 206 6.69 -29.44 3.94
N HIS A 207 5.91 -28.44 4.33
CA HIS A 207 5.88 -27.90 5.69
C HIS A 207 4.67 -28.42 6.50
N TRP A 208 4.02 -29.50 6.05
CA TRP A 208 2.77 -30.01 6.62
C TRP A 208 2.87 -30.36 8.11
N ASN A 209 4.04 -30.83 8.54
CA ASN A 209 4.29 -31.30 9.90
C ASN A 209 5.08 -30.29 10.76
N ASP A 210 5.35 -29.09 10.25
CA ASP A 210 6.09 -28.09 10.99
C ASP A 210 5.27 -27.58 12.18
N ARG A 211 5.91 -27.53 13.35
CA ARG A 211 5.29 -27.00 14.57
C ARG A 211 5.43 -25.48 14.58
N LEU A 212 4.32 -24.76 14.68
CA LEU A 212 4.35 -23.30 14.83
C LEU A 212 4.55 -22.91 16.31
N THR A 213 3.98 -23.69 17.24
CA THR A 213 4.22 -23.57 18.69
C THR A 213 4.22 -24.95 19.35
N THR A 214 4.53 -25.00 20.65
CA THR A 214 4.53 -26.23 21.47
C THR A 214 3.16 -26.92 21.50
N GLU A 215 2.08 -26.15 21.34
CA GLU A 215 0.69 -26.60 21.46
C GLU A 215 -0.06 -26.59 20.10
N VAL A 216 0.45 -25.87 19.09
CA VAL A 216 -0.19 -25.76 17.77
C VAL A 216 0.60 -26.54 16.72
N MET A 217 0.14 -27.77 16.49
CA MET A 217 0.41 -28.53 15.28
C MET A 217 -0.67 -28.17 14.27
N GLN A 218 -0.37 -27.37 13.24
CA GLN A 218 -1.01 -27.35 11.91
C GLN A 218 -0.86 -25.98 11.25
N ALA A 219 -0.07 -25.90 10.19
CA ALA A 219 -0.08 -24.76 9.28
C ALA A 219 -1.36 -24.67 8.40
N ILE A 220 -2.33 -25.60 8.54
CA ILE A 220 -3.29 -25.92 7.45
C ILE A 220 -4.71 -26.25 7.96
N SER A 221 -5.10 -25.78 9.15
CA SER A 221 -6.54 -25.70 9.47
C SER A 221 -7.22 -24.62 8.61
N TYR A 222 -6.50 -23.53 8.33
CA TYR A 222 -6.99 -22.35 7.61
C TYR A 222 -7.05 -22.51 6.07
N TYR A 223 -6.12 -23.24 5.45
CA TYR A 223 -6.15 -23.50 3.99
C TYR A 223 -7.39 -24.31 3.59
N ARG A 224 -7.84 -25.25 4.44
CA ARG A 224 -9.09 -26.01 4.22
C ARG A 224 -10.35 -25.19 4.42
N SER A 225 -10.34 -24.11 5.22
CA SER A 225 -11.52 -23.26 5.39
C SER A 225 -11.73 -22.29 4.23
N LEU A 226 -10.66 -21.85 3.56
CA LEU A 226 -10.72 -20.92 2.42
C LEU A 226 -11.14 -21.57 1.09
N HIS A 227 -10.95 -22.89 0.93
CA HIS A 227 -11.22 -23.59 -0.33
C HIS A 227 -12.45 -24.52 -0.30
N LYS A 228 -13.31 -24.42 0.73
CA LYS A 228 -14.56 -25.21 0.80
C LYS A 228 -15.74 -24.64 0.01
N GLU A 229 -15.63 -23.49 -0.64
CA GLU A 229 -16.74 -22.89 -1.42
C GLU A 229 -16.61 -23.00 -2.95
N VAL A 230 -15.61 -23.68 -3.49
CA VAL A 230 -15.45 -23.82 -4.96
C VAL A 230 -15.40 -25.30 -5.39
N THR A 231 -16.36 -26.11 -4.92
CA THR A 231 -16.71 -27.38 -5.58
C THR A 231 -18.14 -27.81 -5.25
N GLN A 232 -19.12 -27.09 -5.81
CA GLN A 232 -20.39 -27.69 -6.21
C GLN A 232 -20.73 -27.16 -7.61
N LEU A 233 -20.25 -27.89 -8.62
CA LEU A 233 -20.94 -28.31 -9.83
C LEU A 233 -20.07 -29.39 -10.51
#